data_AF-A0A1X4NEI0-F1
#
_entry.id   AF-A0A1X4NEI0-F1
#
_cell.length_a   1.000
_cell.length_b   1.000
_cell.length_c   1.000
_cell.angle_alpha   90.00
_cell.angle_beta   90.00
_cell.angle_gamma   90.00
#
_symmetry.space_group_name_H-M   'P 1'
#
loop_
_entity.id
_entity.type
_entity.pdbx_description
1 polymer ?
#
loop_
_entity_poly.entity_id
_entity_poly.type
_entity_poly.pdbx_seq_one_letter_code
_entity_poly.pdbx_strand_id
1 'polypeptide(L)'
;MKLINEVTLEPVGRPADFTRFFEIWWQGECDKAKALGRSHIVLKHALQTFVLPYLNRRLAPKYVFVTRPLKHIEATRVRRKWHPVHGQTGAQAIYQASHNFLIENSCPFISVPFEAFRKDAALRQNVLDYIGLEPTPDALKTAETFIRS
;
A
#
# COMPACT_ATOMS: atom_id res chain seq x y z
N MET A 1 -0.29 -3.87 -17.67
CA MET A 1 -0.80 -4.26 -16.33
C MET A 1 -0.90 -5.77 -16.28
N LYS A 2 -0.53 -6.40 -15.16
CA LYS A 2 -0.73 -7.84 -14.95
C LYS A 2 -1.58 -8.02 -13.69
N LEU A 3 -2.63 -8.83 -13.80
CA LEU A 3 -3.38 -9.28 -12.63
C LEU A 3 -2.73 -10.58 -12.17
N ILE A 4 -2.43 -10.68 -10.87
CA ILE A 4 -1.59 -11.74 -10.32
C ILE A 4 -2.41 -12.58 -9.34
N ASN A 5 -2.29 -13.90 -9.43
CA ASN A 5 -2.87 -14.82 -8.47
C ASN A 5 -2.14 -14.71 -7.12
N GLU A 6 -2.89 -14.58 -6.03
CA GLU A 6 -2.32 -14.37 -4.68
C GLU A 6 -1.46 -15.54 -4.20
N VAL A 7 -1.74 -16.76 -4.65
CA VAL A 7 -1.09 -17.98 -4.19
C VAL A 7 0.10 -18.35 -5.07
N THR A 8 -0.05 -18.22 -6.40
CA THR A 8 0.97 -18.69 -7.36
C THR A 8 1.91 -17.58 -7.85
N LEU A 9 1.54 -16.30 -7.68
CA LEU A 9 2.19 -15.15 -8.34
C LEU A 9 2.15 -15.16 -9.87
N GLU A 10 1.33 -16.03 -10.46
CA GLU A 10 1.21 -16.11 -11.90
C GLU A 10 0.13 -15.14 -12.43
N PRO A 11 0.26 -14.69 -13.69
CA PRO A 11 -0.79 -13.92 -14.35
C PRO A 11 -2.13 -14.66 -14.36
N VAL A 12 -3.21 -13.98 -14.02
CA VAL A 12 -4.57 -14.54 -14.00
C VAL A 12 -5.59 -13.50 -14.46
N GLY A 13 -6.66 -13.93 -15.13
CA GLY A 13 -7.77 -13.06 -15.50
C GLY A 13 -7.43 -12.04 -16.59
N ARG A 14 -8.40 -11.16 -16.89
CA ARG A 14 -8.27 -10.16 -17.98
C ARG A 14 -8.12 -8.76 -17.39
N PRO A 15 -7.13 -7.96 -17.82
CA PRO A 15 -6.97 -6.57 -17.38
C PRO A 15 -8.21 -5.68 -17.52
N ALA A 16 -9.05 -5.96 -18.53
CA ALA A 16 -10.32 -5.25 -18.76
C ALA A 16 -11.33 -5.48 -17.63
N ASP A 17 -11.36 -6.68 -17.05
CA ASP A 17 -12.28 -7.02 -15.95
C ASP A 17 -11.93 -6.23 -14.69
N PHE A 18 -10.63 -6.14 -14.37
CA PHE A 18 -10.15 -5.29 -13.29
C PHE A 18 -10.47 -3.82 -13.52
N THR A 19 -10.26 -3.32 -14.74
CA THR A 19 -10.53 -1.90 -15.06
C THR A 19 -12.01 -1.58 -14.85
N ARG A 20 -12.91 -2.42 -15.38
CA ARG A 20 -14.35 -2.24 -15.20
C ARG A 20 -14.76 -2.30 -13.73
N PHE A 21 -14.26 -3.30 -13.00
CA PHE A 21 -14.49 -3.42 -11.56
C PHE A 21 -14.01 -2.17 -10.82
N PHE A 22 -12.77 -1.75 -11.09
CA PHE A 22 -12.12 -0.65 -10.37
C PHE A 22 -12.85 0.67 -10.58
N GLU A 23 -13.27 1.01 -11.80
CA GLU A 23 -14.00 2.27 -12.05
C GLU A 23 -15.33 2.31 -11.30
N ILE A 24 -16.10 1.22 -11.31
CA ILE A 24 -17.38 1.13 -10.57
C ILE A 24 -17.14 1.22 -9.07
N TRP A 25 -16.18 0.44 -8.56
CA TRP A 25 -15.84 0.42 -7.15
C TRP A 25 -15.32 1.79 -6.68
N TRP A 26 -14.42 2.40 -7.45
CA TRP A 26 -13.81 3.69 -7.13
C TRP A 26 -14.86 4.80 -7.02
N GLN A 27 -15.81 4.88 -7.95
CA GLN A 27 -16.89 5.85 -7.87
C GLN A 27 -17.71 5.66 -6.58
N GLY A 28 -18.03 4.41 -6.24
CA GLY A 28 -18.73 4.09 -4.99
C GLY A 28 -17.95 4.49 -3.74
N GLU A 29 -16.63 4.31 -3.71
CA GLU A 29 -15.80 4.76 -2.59
C GLU A 29 -15.67 6.29 -2.53
N CYS A 30 -15.63 6.98 -3.66
CA CYS A 30 -15.70 8.45 -3.71
C CYS A 30 -17.01 8.97 -3.12
N ASP A 31 -18.14 8.36 -3.48
CA ASP A 31 -19.45 8.77 -2.96
C ASP A 31 -19.55 8.52 -1.44
N LYS A 32 -19.06 7.38 -0.95
CA LYS A 32 -18.96 7.09 0.50
C LYS A 32 -18.07 8.09 1.22
N ALA A 33 -16.89 8.38 0.68
CA ALA A 33 -15.96 9.34 1.27
C ALA A 33 -16.60 10.73 1.37
N LYS A 34 -17.29 11.18 0.31
CA LYS A 34 -18.02 12.44 0.29
C LYS A 34 -19.14 12.48 1.33
N ALA A 35 -19.95 11.42 1.41
CA ALA A 35 -21.04 11.33 2.40
C ALA A 35 -20.53 11.35 3.85
N LEU A 36 -19.33 10.82 4.10
CA LEU A 36 -18.66 10.81 5.40
C LEU A 36 -17.81 12.07 5.66
N GLY A 37 -17.80 13.05 4.75
CA GLY A 37 -16.97 14.26 4.87
C GLY A 37 -15.46 13.97 4.89
N ARG A 38 -15.01 12.90 4.23
CA ARG A 38 -13.61 12.50 4.17
C ARG A 38 -12.93 13.13 2.95
N SER A 39 -11.77 13.71 3.18
CA SER A 39 -10.94 14.35 2.14
C SER A 39 -9.99 13.38 1.43
N HIS A 40 -9.78 12.19 1.98
CA HIS A 40 -8.79 11.23 1.49
C HIS A 40 -9.37 9.82 1.39
N ILE A 41 -8.94 9.08 0.36
CA ILE A 41 -9.14 7.64 0.23
C ILE A 41 -7.76 6.99 0.19
N VAL A 42 -7.54 5.98 1.04
CA VAL A 42 -6.28 5.26 1.12
C VAL A 42 -6.44 3.86 0.53
N LEU A 43 -5.69 3.56 -0.51
CA LEU A 43 -5.67 2.24 -1.15
C LEU A 43 -4.54 1.39 -0.58
N LYS A 44 -4.88 0.22 -0.02
CA LYS A 44 -3.91 -0.73 0.50
C LYS A 44 -4.24 -2.15 0.07
N HIS A 45 -3.47 -2.67 -0.88
CA HIS A 45 -3.43 -4.10 -1.19
C HIS A 45 -2.04 -4.51 -1.68
N ALA A 46 -1.53 -5.67 -1.28
CA ALA A 46 -0.16 -6.09 -1.64
C ALA A 46 0.02 -6.25 -3.15
N LEU A 47 -0.95 -6.91 -3.81
CA LEU A 47 -0.94 -7.10 -5.26
C LEU A 47 -1.24 -5.84 -6.08
N GLN A 48 -1.56 -4.71 -5.44
CA GLN A 48 -1.78 -3.45 -6.17
C GLN A 48 -0.52 -3.00 -6.92
N THR A 49 0.65 -3.50 -6.50
CA THR A 49 1.94 -3.26 -7.17
C THR A 49 1.93 -3.62 -8.66
N PHE A 50 1.16 -4.63 -9.06
CA PHE A 50 1.15 -5.13 -10.45
C PHE A 50 0.17 -4.38 -11.37
N VAL A 51 -0.63 -3.50 -10.76
CA VAL A 51 -1.59 -2.62 -11.43
C VAL A 51 -1.24 -1.14 -11.29
N LEU A 52 -0.08 -0.81 -10.70
CA LEU A 52 0.39 0.57 -10.51
C LEU A 52 0.37 1.43 -11.79
N PRO A 53 0.75 0.93 -12.99
CA PRO A 53 0.67 1.75 -14.19
C PRO A 53 -0.74 2.26 -14.51
N TYR A 54 -1.76 1.45 -14.23
CA TYR A 54 -3.15 1.88 -14.40
C TYR A 54 -3.55 2.85 -13.29
N LEU A 55 -3.29 2.50 -12.02
CA LEU A 55 -3.64 3.35 -10.87
C LEU A 55 -2.97 4.72 -10.93
N ASN A 56 -1.70 4.80 -11.32
CA ASN A 56 -0.96 6.05 -11.45
C ASN A 56 -1.60 6.98 -12.47
N ARG A 57 -1.90 6.47 -13.67
CA ARG A 57 -2.54 7.24 -14.73
C ARG A 57 -3.96 7.67 -14.35
N ARG A 58 -4.70 6.81 -13.63
CA ARG A 58 -6.10 7.04 -13.30
C ARG A 58 -6.30 7.98 -12.11
N LEU A 59 -5.40 7.93 -11.13
CA LEU A 59 -5.58 8.60 -9.83
C LEU A 59 -4.52 9.65 -9.51
N ALA A 60 -3.35 9.60 -10.17
CA ALA A 60 -2.16 10.39 -9.81
C ALA A 60 -1.90 10.43 -8.29
N PRO A 61 -1.78 9.27 -7.62
CA PRO A 61 -1.79 9.20 -6.16
C PRO A 61 -0.44 9.60 -5.57
N LYS A 62 -0.44 9.92 -4.27
CA LYS A 62 0.78 9.95 -3.45
C LYS A 62 1.13 8.55 -2.99
N TYR A 63 2.41 8.16 -3.04
CA TYR A 63 2.85 6.82 -2.72
C TYR A 63 3.55 6.74 -1.35
N VAL A 64 3.07 5.84 -0.50
CA VAL A 64 3.74 5.48 0.76
C VAL A 64 4.33 4.08 0.60
N PHE A 65 5.64 3.97 0.47
CA PHE A 65 6.33 2.71 0.22
C PHE A 65 6.88 2.12 1.52
N VAL A 66 6.11 1.21 2.12
CA VAL A 66 6.49 0.56 3.39
C VAL A 66 7.43 -0.60 3.15
N THR A 67 8.62 -0.56 3.77
CA THR A 67 9.64 -1.59 3.63
C THR A 67 9.90 -2.33 4.94
N ARG A 68 10.26 -3.61 4.86
CA ARG A 68 10.67 -4.42 6.01
C ARG A 68 11.69 -5.47 5.54
N PRO A 69 12.73 -5.80 6.34
CA PRO A 69 13.70 -6.82 5.95
C PRO A 69 13.01 -8.15 5.59
N LEU A 70 13.38 -8.75 4.45
CA LEU A 70 12.75 -9.99 3.95
C LEU A 70 12.77 -11.11 4.99
N LYS A 71 13.88 -11.25 5.73
CA LYS A 71 14.01 -12.21 6.84
C LYS A 71 12.93 -12.04 7.93
N HIS A 72 12.52 -10.81 8.23
CA HIS A 72 11.47 -10.54 9.23
C HIS A 72 10.07 -10.82 8.68
N ILE A 73 9.87 -10.61 7.38
CA ILE A 73 8.63 -10.99 6.68
C ILE A 73 8.51 -12.52 6.69
N GLU A 74 9.58 -13.23 6.35
CA GLU A 74 9.63 -14.70 6.36
C GLU A 74 9.37 -15.27 7.76
N ALA A 75 10.02 -14.73 8.79
CA ALA A 75 9.75 -15.12 10.16
C ALA A 75 8.27 -14.92 10.55
N THR A 76 7.64 -13.85 10.05
CA THR A 76 6.21 -13.59 10.26
C THR A 76 5.35 -14.64 9.55
N ARG A 77 5.69 -14.99 8.31
CA ARG A 77 5.02 -16.04 7.53
C ARG A 77 5.07 -17.38 8.24
N VAL A 78 6.26 -17.82 8.66
CA VAL A 78 6.47 -19.08 9.40
C VAL A 78 5.63 -19.11 10.67
N ARG A 79 5.74 -18.07 11.51
CA ARG A 79 4.98 -17.97 12.77
C ARG A 79 3.46 -18.04 12.54
N ARG A 80 2.97 -17.40 11.48
CA ARG A 80 1.53 -17.35 11.15
C ARG A 80 1.06 -18.54 10.31
N LYS A 81 1.95 -19.48 9.96
CA LYS A 81 1.66 -20.63 9.10
C LYS A 81 1.03 -20.21 7.76
N TRP A 82 1.51 -19.09 7.21
CA TRP A 82 1.03 -18.58 5.93
C TRP A 82 1.70 -19.29 4.75
N HIS A 83 1.01 -19.29 3.60
CA HIS A 83 1.52 -19.85 2.35
C HIS A 83 2.88 -19.23 1.99
N PRO A 84 3.83 -19.99 1.41
CA PRO A 84 5.18 -19.50 1.07
C PRO A 84 5.22 -18.14 0.37
N VAL A 85 4.25 -17.89 -0.52
CA VAL A 85 4.10 -16.63 -1.25
C VAL A 85 3.96 -15.41 -0.34
N HIS A 86 3.37 -15.53 0.84
CA HIS A 86 3.16 -14.42 1.78
C HIS A 86 4.40 -14.09 2.61
N GLY A 87 5.51 -14.80 2.39
CA GLY A 87 6.80 -14.56 3.05
C GLY A 87 7.77 -13.79 2.17
N GLN A 88 9.04 -14.17 2.25
CA GLN A 88 10.12 -13.52 1.50
C GLN A 88 9.89 -13.55 -0.01
N THR A 89 9.40 -14.67 -0.56
CA THR A 89 9.22 -14.83 -2.01
C THR A 89 8.30 -13.77 -2.62
N GLY A 90 7.07 -13.63 -2.09
CA GLY A 90 6.15 -12.62 -2.61
C GLY A 90 6.55 -11.20 -2.23
N ALA A 91 7.14 -11.00 -1.04
CA ALA A 91 7.65 -9.68 -0.66
C ALA A 91 8.74 -9.18 -1.61
N GLN A 92 9.66 -10.05 -2.03
CA GLN A 92 10.69 -9.71 -3.01
C GLN A 92 10.08 -9.32 -4.36
N ALA A 93 9.11 -10.10 -4.85
CA ALA A 93 8.41 -9.78 -6.10
C ALA A 93 7.67 -8.43 -6.02
N ILE A 94 7.00 -8.16 -4.90
CA ILE A 94 6.27 -6.91 -4.68
C ILE A 94 7.22 -5.72 -4.58
N TYR A 95 8.29 -5.84 -3.80
CA TYR A 95 9.27 -4.76 -3.62
C TYR A 95 9.99 -4.43 -4.92
N GLN A 96 10.41 -5.44 -5.69
CA GLN A 96 11.03 -5.20 -6.99
C GLN A 96 10.07 -4.49 -7.95
N ALA A 97 8.83 -4.98 -8.07
CA ALA A 97 7.84 -4.39 -8.97
C ALA A 97 7.46 -2.96 -8.56
N SER A 98 7.25 -2.71 -7.26
CA SER A 98 6.93 -1.38 -6.73
C SER A 98 8.09 -0.41 -6.94
N HIS A 99 9.30 -0.81 -6.54
CA HIS A 99 10.48 0.05 -6.61
C HIS A 99 10.81 0.41 -8.07
N ASN A 100 10.83 -0.57 -8.98
CA ASN A 100 11.06 -0.30 -10.40
C ASN A 100 10.03 0.68 -10.94
N PHE A 101 8.74 0.44 -10.66
CA PHE A 101 7.68 1.32 -11.12
C PHE A 101 7.88 2.77 -10.63
N LEU A 102 8.12 2.95 -9.31
CA LEU A 102 8.26 4.27 -8.70
C LEU A 102 9.45 5.05 -9.29
N ILE A 103 10.58 4.39 -9.49
CA ILE A 103 11.79 5.01 -10.03
C ILE A 103 11.67 5.28 -11.53
N GLU A 104 11.29 4.29 -12.34
CA GLU A 104 11.21 4.41 -13.81
C GLU A 104 10.18 5.47 -14.25
N ASN A 105 9.13 5.68 -13.46
CA ASN A 105 8.08 6.66 -13.76
C ASN A 105 8.27 7.98 -13.01
N SER A 106 9.37 8.16 -12.28
CA SER A 106 9.64 9.36 -11.46
C SER A 106 8.45 9.72 -10.54
N CYS A 107 7.79 8.71 -9.98
CA CYS A 107 6.67 8.92 -9.08
C CYS A 107 7.17 9.49 -7.76
N PRO A 108 6.57 10.55 -7.21
CA PRO A 108 6.89 10.98 -5.86
C PRO A 108 6.45 9.90 -4.86
N PHE A 109 7.33 9.52 -3.93
CA PHE A 109 6.99 8.59 -2.85
C PHE A 109 7.76 8.91 -1.57
N ILE A 110 7.19 8.53 -0.42
CA ILE A 110 7.90 8.46 0.86
C ILE A 110 8.22 7.00 1.19
N SER A 111 9.49 6.71 1.47
CA SER A 111 9.92 5.40 1.95
C SER A 111 9.75 5.31 3.46
N VAL A 112 9.08 4.26 3.94
CA VAL A 112 8.75 4.09 5.35
C VAL A 112 9.27 2.73 5.84
N PRO A 113 10.46 2.67 6.45
CA PRO A 113 10.94 1.44 7.07
C PRO A 113 10.05 1.09 8.27
N PHE A 114 9.45 -0.10 8.24
CA PHE A 114 8.45 -0.54 9.22
C PHE A 114 8.96 -0.45 10.67
N GLU A 115 10.20 -0.88 10.93
CA GLU A 115 10.75 -0.86 12.29
C GLU A 115 11.08 0.57 12.77
N ALA A 116 11.42 1.48 11.85
CA ALA A 116 11.62 2.89 12.16
C ALA A 116 10.28 3.56 12.46
N PHE A 117 9.26 3.33 11.61
CA PHE A 117 7.92 3.89 11.79
C PHE A 117 7.32 3.60 13.17
N ARG A 118 7.59 2.41 13.72
CA ARG A 118 7.13 2.00 15.06
C ARG A 118 7.70 2.85 16.20
N LYS A 119 8.87 3.46 16.01
CA LYS A 119 9.65 4.09 17.08
C LYS A 119 9.84 5.58 16.89
N ASP A 120 9.84 6.02 15.64
CA ASP A 120 10.17 7.39 15.26
C ASP A 120 8.90 8.21 15.02
N ALA A 121 8.55 9.07 15.98
CA ALA A 121 7.41 9.97 15.87
C ALA A 121 7.61 11.04 14.77
N ALA A 122 8.84 11.48 14.53
CA ALA A 122 9.14 12.46 13.49
C ALA A 122 8.90 11.84 12.10
N LEU A 123 9.27 10.57 11.89
CA LEU A 123 8.93 9.86 10.66
C LEU A 123 7.40 9.78 10.46
N ARG A 124 6.62 9.54 11.51
CA ARG A 124 5.15 9.51 11.40
C ARG A 124 4.57 10.87 11.03
N GLN A 125 5.10 11.95 11.61
CA GLN A 125 4.73 13.31 11.22
C GLN A 125 5.08 13.58 9.76
N ASN A 126 6.30 13.21 9.31
CA ASN A 126 6.71 13.37 7.92
C ASN A 126 5.78 12.63 6.94
N VAL A 127 5.25 11.46 7.33
CA VAL A 127 4.24 10.75 6.52
C VAL A 127 2.95 11.57 6.42
N LEU A 128 2.44 12.10 7.54
CA LEU A 128 1.24 12.95 7.57
C LEU A 128 1.41 14.20 6.69
N ASP A 129 2.55 14.88 6.81
CA ASP A 129 2.88 16.07 6.03
C ASP A 129 2.96 15.73 4.53
N TYR A 130 3.65 14.63 4.19
CA TYR A 130 3.76 14.18 2.80
C TYR A 130 2.39 13.88 2.19
N ILE A 131 1.51 13.15 2.90
CA ILE A 131 0.18 12.83 2.39
C ILE A 131 -0.78 14.02 2.44
N GLY A 132 -0.52 15.02 3.29
CA GLY A 132 -1.38 16.19 3.49
C GLY A 132 -2.57 15.89 4.41
N LEU A 133 -2.37 15.03 5.41
CA LEU A 133 -3.41 14.64 6.36
C LEU A 133 -3.16 15.31 7.71
N GLU A 134 -4.15 16.06 8.19
CA GLU A 134 -4.13 16.73 9.49
C GLU A 134 -5.14 16.05 10.43
N PRO A 135 -4.75 14.98 11.14
CA PRO A 135 -5.64 14.33 12.09
C PRO A 135 -5.91 15.25 13.28
N THR A 136 -7.09 15.13 13.89
CA THR A 136 -7.34 15.77 15.18
C THR A 136 -6.41 15.20 16.26
N PRO A 137 -6.11 15.95 17.33
CA PRO A 137 -5.26 15.44 18.42
C PRO A 137 -5.73 14.10 18.98
N ASP A 138 -7.04 13.90 19.12
CA ASP A 138 -7.62 12.64 19.61
C ASP A 138 -7.47 11.48 18.61
N ALA A 139 -7.65 11.75 17.32
CA ALA A 139 -7.45 10.74 16.27
C ALA A 139 -5.97 10.33 16.19
N LEU A 140 -5.07 11.30 16.27
CA LEU A 140 -3.63 11.06 16.30
C LEU A 140 -3.25 10.24 17.55
N LYS A 141 -3.68 10.66 18.74
CA LYS A 141 -3.45 9.93 19.98
C LYS A 141 -3.97 8.49 19.89
N THR A 142 -5.17 8.29 19.35
CA THR A 142 -5.74 6.96 19.13
C THR A 142 -4.87 6.13 18.19
N ALA A 143 -4.43 6.69 17.06
CA ALA A 143 -3.54 6.01 16.12
C ALA A 143 -2.19 5.65 16.75
N GLU A 144 -1.61 6.54 17.55
CA GLU A 144 -0.36 6.31 18.28
C GLU A 144 -0.48 5.13 19.28
N THR A 145 -1.62 5.00 19.98
CA THR A 145 -1.82 3.85 20.89
C THR A 145 -1.92 2.49 20.18
N PHE A 146 -2.25 2.48 18.88
CA PHE A 146 -2.28 1.25 18.09
C PHE A 146 -0.86 0.76 17.74
N ILE A 147 0.11 1.66 17.71
CA ILE A 147 1.49 1.35 17.36
C ILE A 147 2.13 0.63 18.55
N ARG A 148 2.40 -0.66 18.36
CA ARG A 148 3.17 -1.45 19.32
C ARG A 148 4.65 -1.13 19.12
N SER A 149 5.22 -0.28 19.98
CA SER A 149 6.65 0.06 20.00
C SER A 149 7.53 -1.14 20.37
#